data_AF-A0A2V7EZX0-F1
#
_entry.id   AF-A0A2V7EZX0-F1
#
_cell.length_a   1.000
_cell.length_b   1.000
_cell.length_c   1.000
_cell.angle_alpha   90.00
_cell.angle_beta   90.00
_cell.angle_gamma   90.00
#
_symmetry.space_group_name_H-M   'P 1'
#
loop_
_entity.id
_entity.type
_entity.pdbx_description
1 polymer ?
#
loop_
_entity_poly.entity_id
_entity_poly.type
_entity_poly.pdbx_seq_one_letter_code
_entity_poly.pdbx_strand_id
1 'polypeptide(L)'
;MRANPTVIGAFVLGATIVLVAGLLFWGGTGMFRTKYRYVMYFETAVTGLQKGAPVVVRGVRIGDVTDVQVHWGTSLVAVYVALDPAVLKGVTPASVDAGIRSAIKERGLRGQLRTQSFVTGVLYVALDDFPGTLVVLRGFDTKVPELPTVPTDIEKWTAKIEKIADALGVLPLDEIGRSVIATLDEARRLLKSPEIASSLKSLDVILAETHGLVQKMDTLATNVNSQVDPLSTDAQAALVSAQAALAQVPALVQDVRRV
;
A
#
# COMPACT_ATOMS: atom_id res chain seq x y z
N MET A 1 -59.85 -71.65 9.56
CA MET A 1 -59.15 -71.13 8.37
C MET A 1 -57.72 -71.64 8.39
N ARG A 2 -57.29 -72.44 7.42
CA ARG A 2 -55.90 -72.94 7.34
C ARG A 2 -55.08 -71.88 6.59
N ALA A 3 -54.05 -71.33 7.25
CA ALA A 3 -53.16 -70.37 6.61
C ALA A 3 -52.28 -71.09 5.57
N ASN A 4 -52.26 -70.57 4.34
CA ASN A 4 -51.44 -71.11 3.26
C ASN A 4 -49.99 -70.60 3.43
N PRO A 5 -49.00 -71.47 3.68
CA PRO A 5 -47.61 -71.05 3.92
C PRO A 5 -46.99 -70.28 2.74
N THR A 6 -47.45 -70.52 1.51
CA THR A 6 -46.98 -69.80 0.32
C THR A 6 -47.37 -68.32 0.35
N VAL A 7 -48.53 -67.98 0.91
CA VAL A 7 -49.00 -66.59 1.02
C VAL A 7 -48.16 -65.82 2.05
N ILE A 8 -47.77 -66.49 3.14
CA ILE A 8 -46.90 -65.90 4.16
C ILE A 8 -45.49 -65.67 3.59
N GLY A 9 -44.95 -66.64 2.85
CA GLY A 9 -43.63 -66.50 2.21
C GLY A 9 -43.58 -65.39 1.16
N ALA A 10 -44.61 -65.26 0.33
CA ALA A 10 -44.71 -64.19 -0.66
C ALA A 10 -44.79 -62.80 0.00
N PHE A 11 -45.51 -62.69 1.12
CA PHE A 11 -45.61 -61.43 1.88
C PHE A 11 -44.26 -61.02 2.47
N VAL A 12 -43.52 -61.96 3.08
CA VAL A 12 -42.21 -61.67 3.67
C VAL A 12 -41.23 -61.24 2.57
N LEU A 13 -41.19 -61.93 1.43
CA LEU A 13 -40.35 -61.55 0.30
C LEU A 13 -40.70 -60.16 -0.24
N GLY A 14 -42.00 -59.86 -0.39
CA GLY A 14 -42.46 -58.54 -0.81
C GLY A 14 -42.05 -57.45 0.18
N ALA A 15 -42.24 -57.68 1.49
CA ALA A 15 -41.86 -56.75 2.54
C ALA A 15 -40.33 -56.51 2.57
N THR A 16 -39.51 -57.54 2.36
CA THR A 16 -38.05 -57.39 2.29
C THR A 16 -37.63 -56.58 1.07
N ILE A 17 -38.25 -56.81 -0.10
CA ILE A 17 -37.95 -56.03 -1.31
C ILE A 17 -38.31 -54.55 -1.11
N VAL A 18 -39.49 -54.27 -0.54
CA VAL A 18 -39.92 -52.89 -0.25
C VAL A 18 -39.01 -52.23 0.78
N LEU A 19 -38.56 -52.97 1.80
CA LEU A 19 -37.64 -52.45 2.81
C LEU A 19 -36.27 -52.13 2.23
N VAL A 20 -35.71 -53.01 1.40
CA VAL A 20 -34.44 -52.76 0.69
C VAL A 20 -34.58 -51.60 -0.29
N ALA A 21 -35.65 -51.58 -1.09
CA ALA A 21 -35.92 -50.48 -2.00
C ALA A 21 -36.11 -49.15 -1.26
N GLY A 22 -36.81 -49.17 -0.11
CA GLY A 22 -36.99 -48.01 0.76
C GLY A 22 -35.69 -47.50 1.35
N LEU A 23 -34.80 -48.38 1.82
CA LEU A 23 -33.47 -48.01 2.30
C LEU A 23 -32.60 -47.41 1.19
N LEU A 24 -32.66 -47.97 -0.03
CA LEU A 24 -31.94 -47.44 -1.18
C LEU A 24 -32.48 -46.08 -1.65
N PHE A 25 -33.80 -45.90 -1.66
CA PHE A 25 -34.43 -44.63 -2.04
C PHE A 25 -34.20 -43.55 -0.97
N TRP A 26 -34.40 -43.87 0.31
CA TRP A 26 -34.30 -42.90 1.41
C TRP A 26 -32.86 -42.43 1.66
N GLY A 27 -31.86 -43.28 1.39
CA GLY A 27 -30.45 -42.90 1.49
C GLY A 27 -29.98 -41.87 0.45
N GLY A 28 -30.76 -41.62 -0.61
CA GLY A 28 -30.35 -40.81 -1.76
C GLY A 28 -31.12 -39.51 -2.01
N THR A 29 -32.21 -39.22 -1.29
CA THR A 29 -33.10 -38.09 -1.61
C THR A 29 -32.61 -36.75 -1.05
N GLY A 30 -31.42 -36.31 -1.47
CA GLY A 30 -31.05 -34.88 -1.52
C GLY A 30 -31.51 -34.18 -2.80
N MET A 31 -32.45 -34.79 -3.54
CA MET A 31 -32.55 -34.69 -5.00
C MET A 31 -33.43 -33.54 -5.53
N PHE A 32 -33.99 -32.70 -4.67
CA PHE A 32 -34.91 -31.61 -5.08
C PHE A 32 -34.52 -30.22 -4.57
N ARG A 33 -33.23 -29.96 -4.33
CA ARG A 33 -32.74 -28.59 -4.22
C ARG A 33 -32.07 -28.20 -5.52
N THR A 34 -32.62 -27.20 -6.20
CA THR A 34 -31.99 -26.58 -7.37
C THR A 34 -30.70 -25.91 -6.91
N LYS A 35 -29.58 -26.62 -7.03
CA LYS A 35 -28.26 -26.09 -6.67
C LYS A 35 -27.65 -25.39 -7.87
N TYR A 36 -27.13 -24.18 -7.66
CA TYR A 36 -26.42 -23.41 -8.68
C TYR A 36 -24.95 -23.79 -8.66
N ARG A 37 -24.40 -24.20 -9.81
CA ARG A 37 -23.01 -24.66 -9.92
C ARG A 37 -22.12 -23.50 -10.35
N TYR A 38 -21.00 -23.33 -9.65
CA TYR A 38 -19.95 -22.37 -9.99
C TYR A 38 -18.59 -23.06 -9.98
N VAL A 39 -17.64 -22.46 -10.68
CA VAL A 39 -16.24 -22.89 -10.67
C VAL A 39 -15.35 -21.75 -10.17
N MET A 40 -14.33 -22.09 -9.39
CA MET A 40 -13.29 -21.18 -8.91
C MET A 40 -11.93 -21.76 -9.26
N TYR A 41 -11.04 -20.93 -9.80
CA TYR A 41 -9.68 -21.35 -10.10
C TYR A 41 -8.73 -20.75 -9.07
N PHE A 42 -8.01 -21.61 -8.36
CA PHE A 42 -7.00 -21.20 -7.39
C PHE A 42 -5.60 -21.46 -7.98
N GLU A 43 -4.70 -20.49 -7.86
CA GLU A 43 -3.28 -20.63 -8.24
C GLU A 43 -2.47 -21.38 -7.19
N THR A 44 -3.13 -21.81 -6.12
CA THR A 44 -2.47 -22.21 -4.89
C THR A 44 -2.81 -23.63 -4.53
N ALA A 45 -1.98 -24.22 -3.67
CA ALA A 45 -2.20 -25.58 -3.21
C ALA A 45 -3.51 -25.65 -2.41
N VAL A 46 -4.47 -26.42 -2.91
CA VAL A 46 -5.74 -26.71 -2.23
C VAL A 46 -5.60 -27.83 -1.19
N THR A 47 -4.41 -28.07 -0.65
CA THR A 47 -4.13 -29.19 0.25
C THR A 47 -5.01 -29.10 1.49
N GLY A 48 -5.85 -30.12 1.70
CA GLY A 48 -6.83 -30.15 2.79
C GLY A 48 -8.24 -29.69 2.41
N LEU A 49 -8.46 -29.24 1.18
CA LEU A 49 -9.80 -29.05 0.62
C LEU A 49 -10.35 -30.39 0.12
N GLN A 50 -11.52 -30.77 0.61
CA GLN A 50 -12.15 -32.05 0.26
C GLN A 50 -13.51 -31.83 -0.40
N LYS A 51 -13.95 -32.82 -1.18
CA LYS A 51 -15.31 -32.87 -1.66
C LYS A 51 -16.28 -32.91 -0.46
N GLY A 52 -17.30 -32.07 -0.50
CA GLY A 52 -18.22 -31.85 0.60
C GLY A 52 -17.79 -30.75 1.59
N ALA A 53 -16.60 -30.15 1.40
CA ALA A 53 -16.19 -29.00 2.22
C ALA A 53 -17.21 -27.86 2.10
N PRO A 54 -17.49 -27.14 3.20
CA PRO A 54 -18.53 -26.11 3.19
C PRO A 54 -18.08 -24.90 2.38
N VAL A 55 -19.04 -24.31 1.67
CA VAL A 55 -18.91 -22.98 1.06
C VAL A 55 -19.66 -21.99 1.93
N VAL A 56 -18.93 -21.00 2.43
CA VAL A 56 -19.38 -20.11 3.50
C VAL A 56 -19.34 -18.68 3.01
N VAL A 57 -20.41 -17.93 3.25
CA VAL A 57 -20.42 -16.46 3.10
C VAL A 57 -20.58 -15.86 4.48
N ARG A 58 -19.62 -15.05 4.92
CA ARG A 58 -19.68 -14.33 6.21
C ARG A 58 -20.06 -15.24 7.40
N GLY A 59 -19.49 -16.45 7.44
CA GLY A 59 -19.75 -17.44 8.51
C GLY A 59 -20.98 -18.32 8.32
N VAL A 60 -21.82 -18.10 7.30
CA VAL A 60 -23.00 -18.93 7.01
C VAL A 60 -22.70 -19.88 5.84
N ARG A 61 -22.91 -21.19 6.05
CA ARG A 61 -22.80 -22.19 4.98
C ARG A 61 -23.93 -22.00 3.97
N ILE A 62 -23.57 -21.71 2.73
CA ILE A 62 -24.51 -21.51 1.62
C ILE A 62 -24.42 -22.61 0.55
N GLY A 63 -23.52 -23.58 0.72
CA GLY A 63 -23.28 -24.60 -0.28
C GLY A 63 -22.12 -25.50 0.09
N ASP A 64 -21.71 -26.32 -0.89
CA ASP A 64 -20.71 -27.38 -0.73
C ASP A 64 -19.79 -27.46 -1.93
N VAL A 65 -18.53 -27.85 -1.70
CA VAL A 65 -17.61 -28.26 -2.76
C VAL A 65 -18.08 -29.59 -3.34
N THR A 66 -18.35 -29.60 -4.64
CA THR A 66 -18.81 -30.79 -5.36
C THR A 66 -17.68 -31.56 -6.01
N ASP A 67 -16.63 -30.86 -6.44
CA ASP A 67 -15.49 -31.49 -7.11
C ASP A 67 -14.24 -30.61 -7.05
N VAL A 68 -13.07 -31.24 -7.14
CA VAL A 68 -11.76 -30.57 -7.16
C VAL A 68 -10.91 -31.23 -8.24
N GLN A 69 -10.51 -30.46 -9.24
CA GLN A 69 -9.78 -30.95 -10.41
C GLN A 69 -8.52 -30.14 -10.64
N VAL A 70 -7.41 -30.81 -10.94
CA VAL A 70 -6.16 -30.16 -11.32
C VAL A 70 -6.11 -30.06 -12.84
N HIS A 71 -5.88 -28.86 -13.37
CA HIS A 71 -5.67 -28.69 -14.81
C HIS A 71 -4.21 -28.99 -15.14
N TRP A 72 -3.97 -30.16 -15.75
CA TRP A 72 -2.63 -30.59 -16.15
C TRP A 72 -1.97 -29.57 -17.09
N GLY A 73 -0.70 -29.27 -16.85
CA GLY A 73 0.04 -28.25 -17.61
C GLY A 73 -0.20 -26.81 -17.16
N THR A 74 -1.02 -26.60 -16.12
CA THR A 74 -1.19 -25.29 -15.47
C THR A 74 -0.95 -25.42 -13.97
N SER A 75 -0.64 -24.31 -13.30
CA SER A 75 -0.57 -24.24 -11.83
C SER A 75 -1.95 -24.00 -11.19
N LEU A 76 -3.04 -24.21 -11.94
CA LEU A 76 -4.39 -23.88 -11.51
C LEU A 76 -5.16 -25.12 -11.07
N VAL A 77 -5.89 -24.96 -9.96
CA VAL A 77 -6.82 -25.96 -9.46
C VAL A 77 -8.25 -25.44 -9.60
N ALA A 78 -9.08 -26.19 -10.31
CA ALA A 78 -10.49 -25.92 -10.49
C ALA A 78 -11.29 -26.53 -9.33
N VAL A 79 -12.02 -25.69 -8.61
CA VAL A 79 -12.89 -26.08 -7.50
C VAL A 79 -14.34 -25.81 -7.89
N TYR A 80 -15.11 -26.88 -8.04
CA TYR A 80 -16.52 -26.80 -8.39
C TYR A 80 -17.38 -26.77 -7.14
N VAL A 81 -18.25 -25.79 -7.04
CA VAL A 81 -19.15 -25.61 -5.89
C VAL A 81 -20.60 -25.62 -6.30
N ALA A 82 -21.46 -26.07 -5.39
CA ALA A 82 -22.90 -26.05 -5.53
C ALA A 82 -23.52 -25.20 -4.42
N LEU A 83 -24.13 -24.08 -4.81
CA LEU A 83 -24.76 -23.13 -3.90
C LEU A 83 -26.26 -23.41 -3.79
N ASP A 84 -26.77 -23.31 -2.57
CA ASP A 84 -28.16 -23.48 -2.23
C ASP A 84 -28.87 -22.11 -2.12
N PRO A 85 -29.75 -21.77 -3.08
CA PRO A 85 -30.42 -20.47 -3.10
C PRO A 85 -31.40 -20.31 -1.92
N ALA A 86 -31.85 -21.40 -1.29
CA ALA A 86 -32.77 -21.32 -0.15
C ALA A 86 -32.16 -20.60 1.07
N VAL A 87 -30.82 -20.55 1.15
CA VAL A 87 -30.09 -19.86 2.22
C VAL A 87 -29.93 -18.37 1.92
N LEU A 88 -30.03 -17.96 0.66
CA LEU A 88 -29.86 -16.58 0.22
C LEU A 88 -31.21 -15.84 0.25
N LYS A 89 -31.46 -15.09 1.34
CA LYS A 89 -32.65 -14.21 1.43
C LYS A 89 -32.54 -13.05 0.44
N GLY A 90 -33.64 -12.76 -0.26
CA GLY A 90 -33.73 -11.62 -1.20
C GLY A 90 -33.30 -11.91 -2.64
N VAL A 91 -32.93 -13.16 -2.94
CA VAL A 91 -32.56 -13.62 -4.27
C VAL A 91 -33.53 -14.71 -4.69
N THR A 92 -34.21 -14.54 -5.83
CA THR A 92 -35.03 -15.61 -6.39
C THR A 92 -34.11 -16.59 -7.11
N PRO A 93 -34.47 -17.88 -7.26
CA PRO A 93 -33.66 -18.82 -8.02
C PRO A 93 -33.26 -18.25 -9.41
N ALA A 94 -34.21 -17.63 -10.12
CA ALA A 94 -33.96 -17.01 -11.43
C ALA A 94 -32.98 -15.82 -11.40
N SER A 95 -32.74 -15.18 -10.24
CA SER A 95 -31.86 -14.03 -10.10
C SER A 95 -30.53 -14.32 -9.41
N VAL A 96 -30.25 -15.56 -9.00
CA VAL A 96 -29.00 -15.92 -8.30
C VAL A 96 -27.77 -15.53 -9.10
N ASP A 97 -27.72 -15.90 -10.38
CA ASP A 97 -26.60 -15.55 -11.25
C ASP A 97 -26.44 -14.03 -11.42
N ALA A 98 -27.55 -13.30 -11.54
CA ALA A 98 -27.52 -11.85 -11.67
C ALA A 98 -27.03 -11.18 -10.37
N GLY A 99 -27.49 -11.65 -9.22
CA GLY A 99 -27.08 -11.17 -7.89
C GLY A 99 -25.61 -11.43 -7.62
N ILE A 100 -25.10 -12.62 -7.95
CA ILE A 100 -23.67 -12.94 -7.82
C ILE A 100 -22.82 -12.10 -8.76
N ARG A 101 -23.24 -11.91 -10.03
CA ARG A 101 -22.52 -11.02 -10.96
C ARG A 101 -22.48 -9.56 -10.49
N SER A 102 -23.58 -9.05 -9.95
CA SER A 102 -23.62 -7.72 -9.33
C SER A 102 -22.68 -7.67 -8.12
N ALA A 103 -22.72 -8.66 -7.23
CA ALA A 103 -21.82 -8.72 -6.07
C ALA A 103 -20.32 -8.77 -6.47
N ILE A 104 -19.96 -9.48 -7.54
CA ILE A 104 -18.58 -9.51 -8.07
C ILE A 104 -18.12 -8.11 -8.51
N LYS A 105 -18.99 -7.36 -9.18
CA LYS A 105 -18.68 -6.05 -9.78
C LYS A 105 -18.74 -4.92 -8.77
N GLU A 106 -19.82 -4.84 -8.00
CA GLU A 106 -20.13 -3.71 -7.11
C GLU A 106 -19.47 -3.85 -5.75
N ARG A 107 -19.39 -5.09 -5.22
CA ARG A 107 -18.87 -5.36 -3.87
C ARG A 107 -17.51 -6.06 -3.90
N GLY A 108 -17.07 -6.51 -5.06
CA GLY A 108 -15.82 -7.26 -5.18
C GLY A 108 -15.91 -8.65 -4.57
N LEU A 109 -17.04 -9.36 -4.72
CA LEU A 109 -17.18 -10.73 -4.22
C LEU A 109 -16.10 -11.64 -4.81
N ARG A 110 -15.32 -12.31 -3.96
CA ARG A 110 -14.28 -13.27 -4.37
C ARG A 110 -14.33 -14.53 -3.53
N GLY A 111 -13.90 -15.64 -4.14
CA GLY A 111 -13.59 -16.88 -3.43
C GLY A 111 -12.18 -16.86 -2.83
N GLN A 112 -12.06 -17.26 -1.58
CA GLN A 112 -10.78 -17.45 -0.90
C GLN A 112 -10.81 -18.81 -0.16
N LEU A 113 -9.72 -19.55 -0.20
CA LEU A 113 -9.55 -20.73 0.65
C LEU A 113 -9.17 -20.27 2.06
N ARG A 114 -9.86 -20.80 3.06
CA ARG A 114 -9.55 -20.53 4.48
C ARG A 114 -9.43 -21.82 5.25
N THR A 115 -8.57 -21.83 6.25
CA THR A 115 -8.36 -22.98 7.12
C THR A 115 -9.50 -23.07 8.14
N GLN A 116 -10.19 -24.20 8.15
CA GLN A 116 -11.22 -24.50 9.15
C GLN A 116 -10.58 -24.86 10.50
N SER A 117 -9.49 -25.63 10.45
CA SER A 117 -8.74 -26.05 11.63
C SER A 117 -7.25 -26.12 11.30
N PHE A 118 -6.45 -25.33 12.02
CA PHE A 118 -4.99 -25.33 11.84
C PHE A 118 -4.35 -26.64 12.28
N VAL A 119 -5.00 -27.40 13.17
CA VAL A 119 -4.49 -28.68 13.66
C VAL A 119 -4.65 -29.77 12.61
N THR A 120 -5.79 -29.83 11.93
CA THR A 120 -6.09 -30.88 10.94
C THR A 120 -5.75 -30.46 9.52
N GLY A 121 -5.48 -29.17 9.28
CA GLY A 121 -5.20 -28.63 7.95
C GLY A 121 -6.40 -28.61 7.00
N VAL A 122 -7.62 -28.84 7.50
CA VAL A 122 -8.83 -28.89 6.67
C VAL A 122 -9.19 -27.48 6.19
N LEU A 123 -9.48 -27.35 4.90
CA LEU A 123 -9.86 -26.09 4.27
C LEU A 123 -11.37 -26.02 3.99
N TYR A 124 -11.88 -24.80 3.91
CA TYR A 124 -13.20 -24.49 3.40
C TYR A 124 -13.12 -23.32 2.40
N VAL A 125 -14.17 -23.15 1.60
CA VAL A 125 -14.27 -22.03 0.67
C VAL A 125 -15.02 -20.89 1.35
N ALA A 126 -14.39 -19.74 1.47
CA ALA A 126 -15.03 -18.49 1.91
C ALA A 126 -15.35 -17.62 0.69
N LEU A 127 -16.59 -17.14 0.59
CA LEU A 127 -16.94 -16.04 -0.30
C LEU A 127 -17.04 -14.77 0.54
N ASP A 128 -16.26 -13.77 0.18
CA ASP A 128 -16.18 -12.50 0.91
C ASP A 128 -16.01 -11.31 -0.04
N ASP A 129 -16.26 -10.11 0.47
CA ASP A 129 -16.17 -8.87 -0.32
C ASP A 129 -14.74 -8.32 -0.26
N PHE A 130 -14.09 -8.23 -1.42
CA PHE A 130 -12.75 -7.66 -1.58
C PHE A 130 -12.80 -6.46 -2.55
N PRO A 131 -13.21 -5.27 -2.08
CA PRO A 131 -13.33 -4.09 -2.92
C PRO A 131 -11.96 -3.70 -3.51
N GLY A 132 -11.96 -3.27 -4.77
CA GLY A 132 -10.75 -2.83 -5.47
C GLY A 132 -9.82 -3.95 -5.96
N THR A 133 -10.18 -5.23 -5.78
CA THR A 133 -9.43 -6.34 -6.38
C THR A 133 -9.81 -6.55 -7.84
N LEU A 134 -8.83 -6.84 -8.69
CA LEU A 134 -9.07 -7.13 -10.10
C LEU A 134 -9.98 -8.36 -10.25
N VAL A 135 -10.91 -8.30 -11.21
CA VAL A 135 -11.71 -9.44 -11.62
C VAL A 135 -10.89 -10.24 -12.63
N VAL A 136 -10.24 -11.30 -12.18
CA VAL A 136 -9.51 -12.23 -13.06
C VAL A 136 -10.37 -13.46 -13.24
N LEU A 137 -10.84 -13.68 -14.48
CA LEU A 137 -11.54 -14.90 -14.89
C LEU A 137 -10.63 -15.67 -15.84
N ARG A 138 -10.50 -16.97 -15.62
CA ARG A 138 -9.61 -17.86 -16.38
C ARG A 138 -10.29 -18.46 -17.61
N GLY A 139 -11.61 -18.66 -17.56
CA GLY A 139 -12.42 -19.07 -18.70
C GLY A 139 -12.13 -20.47 -19.23
N PHE A 140 -11.54 -21.38 -18.45
CA PHE A 140 -11.25 -22.75 -18.88
C PHE A 140 -12.51 -23.60 -19.10
N ASP A 141 -13.58 -23.33 -18.34
CA ASP A 141 -14.88 -23.99 -18.48
C ASP A 141 -15.94 -22.93 -18.81
N THR A 142 -16.43 -22.94 -20.05
CA THR A 142 -17.45 -21.99 -20.52
C THR A 142 -18.87 -22.42 -20.17
N LYS A 143 -19.08 -23.66 -19.69
CA LYS A 143 -20.40 -24.20 -19.36
C LYS A 143 -20.82 -23.86 -17.93
N VAL A 144 -19.86 -23.57 -17.06
CA VAL A 144 -20.10 -23.26 -15.65
C VAL A 144 -19.65 -21.82 -15.35
N PRO A 145 -20.50 -20.97 -14.76
CA PRO A 145 -20.11 -19.61 -14.39
C PRO A 145 -18.92 -19.61 -13.42
N GLU A 146 -17.95 -18.75 -13.70
CA GLU A 146 -16.73 -18.61 -12.90
C GLU A 146 -16.88 -17.54 -11.82
N LEU A 147 -16.48 -17.89 -10.60
CA LEU A 147 -16.29 -16.96 -9.49
C LEU A 147 -14.81 -16.57 -9.40
N PRO A 148 -14.47 -15.28 -9.46
CA PRO A 148 -13.10 -14.83 -9.32
C PRO A 148 -12.57 -15.11 -7.91
N THR A 149 -11.29 -15.43 -7.82
CA THR A 149 -10.62 -15.83 -6.58
C THR A 149 -9.58 -14.82 -6.14
N VAL A 150 -9.20 -14.89 -4.86
CA VAL A 150 -8.05 -14.17 -4.32
C VAL A 150 -7.14 -15.14 -3.56
N PRO A 151 -5.82 -14.86 -3.53
CA PRO A 151 -4.89 -15.63 -2.71
C PRO A 151 -5.26 -15.59 -1.24
N THR A 152 -4.84 -16.62 -0.51
CA THR A 152 -5.00 -16.70 0.94
C THR A 152 -4.14 -15.64 1.64
N ASP A 153 -4.45 -15.31 2.89
CA ASP A 153 -3.70 -14.28 3.62
C ASP A 153 -2.25 -14.72 3.90
N ILE A 154 -2.04 -16.01 4.20
CA ILE A 154 -0.70 -16.56 4.44
C ILE A 154 0.19 -16.40 3.20
N GLU A 155 -0.34 -16.63 2.00
CA GLU A 155 0.42 -16.44 0.75
C GLU A 155 0.74 -14.98 0.48
N LYS A 156 -0.20 -14.06 0.76
CA LYS A 156 0.06 -12.63 0.65
C LYS A 156 1.21 -12.21 1.57
N TRP A 157 1.31 -12.80 2.76
CA TRP A 157 2.42 -12.55 3.68
C TRP A 157 3.73 -13.16 3.20
N THR A 158 3.75 -14.43 2.78
CA THR A 158 4.95 -15.08 2.24
C THR A 158 5.49 -14.33 1.02
N ALA A 159 4.62 -13.99 0.06
CA ALA A 159 5.02 -13.24 -1.13
C ALA A 159 5.55 -11.83 -0.81
N LYS A 160 5.08 -11.20 0.27
CA LYS A 160 5.63 -9.91 0.74
C LYS A 160 7.01 -10.08 1.37
N ILE A 161 7.22 -11.14 2.15
CA ILE A 161 8.52 -11.43 2.75
C ILE A 161 9.56 -11.75 1.68
N GLU A 162 9.20 -12.57 0.68
CA GLU A 162 10.05 -12.86 -0.47
C GLU A 162 10.43 -11.57 -1.22
N LYS A 163 9.46 -10.70 -1.49
CA LYS A 163 9.74 -9.39 -2.12
C LYS A 163 10.69 -8.52 -1.30
N ILE A 164 10.60 -8.55 0.03
CA ILE A 164 11.52 -7.81 0.91
C ILE A 164 12.91 -8.47 0.86
N ALA A 165 12.99 -9.80 0.91
CA ALA A 165 14.25 -10.53 0.81
C ALA A 165 14.95 -10.27 -0.52
N ASP A 166 14.21 -10.28 -1.62
CA ASP A 166 14.71 -9.92 -2.95
C ASP A 166 15.15 -8.45 -2.99
N ALA A 167 14.35 -7.53 -2.48
CA ALA A 167 14.72 -6.11 -2.41
C ALA A 167 16.00 -5.89 -1.59
N LEU A 168 16.20 -6.64 -0.51
CA LEU A 168 17.42 -6.59 0.32
C LEU A 168 18.61 -7.26 -0.36
N GLY A 169 18.40 -8.36 -1.10
CA GLY A 169 19.45 -9.05 -1.85
C GLY A 169 19.95 -8.26 -3.07
N VAL A 170 19.11 -7.38 -3.61
CA VAL A 170 19.43 -6.50 -4.75
C VAL A 170 20.07 -5.17 -4.30
N LEU A 171 20.15 -4.89 -2.99
CA LEU A 171 20.89 -3.71 -2.51
C LEU A 171 22.38 -3.87 -2.86
N PRO A 172 22.96 -2.96 -3.67
CA PRO A 172 24.38 -3.01 -3.98
C PRO A 172 25.17 -2.48 -2.78
N LEU A 173 25.28 -3.29 -1.73
CA LEU A 173 26.05 -2.95 -0.52
C LEU A 173 27.51 -2.59 -0.87
N ASP A 174 28.02 -3.16 -1.96
CA ASP A 174 29.33 -2.83 -2.52
C ASP A 174 29.39 -1.39 -3.07
N GLU A 175 28.35 -0.90 -3.74
CA GLU A 175 28.29 0.48 -4.26
C GLU A 175 28.11 1.49 -3.13
N ILE A 176 27.31 1.16 -2.12
CA ILE A 176 27.14 1.97 -0.91
C ILE A 176 28.47 2.04 -0.16
N GLY A 177 29.16 0.91 0.03
CA GLY A 177 30.48 0.85 0.64
C GLY A 177 31.51 1.69 -0.11
N ARG A 178 31.58 1.56 -1.44
CA ARG A 178 32.47 2.38 -2.28
C ARG A 178 32.15 3.87 -2.20
N SER A 179 30.87 4.25 -2.19
CA SER A 179 30.45 5.65 -2.11
C SER A 179 30.80 6.26 -0.75
N VAL A 180 30.64 5.51 0.35
CA VAL A 180 31.04 5.94 1.70
C VAL A 180 32.55 6.08 1.79
N ILE A 181 33.31 5.10 1.27
CA ILE A 181 34.78 5.17 1.25
C ILE A 181 35.25 6.36 0.40
N ALA A 182 34.68 6.58 -0.79
CA ALA A 182 35.01 7.71 -1.65
C ALA A 182 34.71 9.06 -0.98
N THR A 183 33.58 9.17 -0.28
CA THR A 183 33.22 10.39 0.48
C THR A 183 34.20 10.63 1.63
N LEU A 184 34.59 9.58 2.35
CA LEU A 184 35.57 9.68 3.44
C LEU A 184 36.96 10.04 2.92
N ASP A 185 37.37 9.52 1.77
CA ASP A 185 38.64 9.87 1.15
C ASP A 185 38.65 11.30 0.63
N GLU A 186 37.56 11.79 0.03
CA GLU A 186 37.47 13.19 -0.40
C GLU A 186 37.47 14.13 0.81
N ALA A 187 36.77 13.76 1.90
CA ALA A 187 36.81 14.52 3.15
C ALA A 187 38.23 14.56 3.76
N ARG A 188 38.96 13.42 3.76
CA ARG A 188 40.36 13.38 4.19
C ARG A 188 41.27 14.22 3.29
N ARG A 189 41.01 14.25 1.99
CA ARG A 189 41.77 15.03 1.02
C ARG A 189 41.56 16.53 1.21
N LEU A 190 40.32 16.95 1.44
CA LEU A 190 39.97 18.33 1.79
C LEU A 190 40.65 18.76 3.10
N LEU A 191 40.61 17.92 4.14
CA LEU A 191 41.28 18.19 5.42
C LEU A 191 42.80 18.29 5.33
N LYS A 192 43.42 17.59 4.37
CA LYS A 192 44.86 17.67 4.08
C LYS A 192 45.22 18.71 3.02
N SER A 193 44.23 19.43 2.50
CA SER A 193 44.48 20.40 1.43
C SER A 193 45.32 21.58 1.95
N PRO A 194 46.35 22.00 1.20
CA PRO A 194 47.15 23.15 1.56
C PRO A 194 46.31 24.44 1.62
N GLU A 195 45.16 24.50 0.94
CA GLU A 195 44.21 25.61 1.03
C GLU A 195 43.59 25.72 2.44
N ILE A 196 43.15 24.62 3.06
CA ILE A 196 42.62 24.66 4.44
C ILE A 196 43.75 24.97 5.44
N ALA A 197 44.92 24.34 5.28
CA ALA A 197 46.08 24.64 6.10
C ALA A 197 46.52 26.12 5.96
N SER A 198 46.43 26.69 4.75
CA SER A 198 46.73 28.09 4.48
C SER A 198 45.65 29.03 5.01
N SER A 199 44.38 28.61 5.06
CA SER A 199 43.27 29.38 5.61
C SER A 199 43.37 29.46 7.13
N LEU A 200 43.75 28.36 7.79
CA LEU A 200 44.08 28.33 9.21
C LEU A 200 45.30 29.22 9.52
N LYS A 201 46.33 29.15 8.68
CA LYS A 201 47.50 30.04 8.81
C LYS A 201 47.16 31.51 8.56
N SER A 202 46.24 31.80 7.64
CA SER A 202 45.74 33.15 7.37
C SER A 202 44.90 33.66 8.54
N LEU A 203 44.13 32.80 9.21
CA LEU A 203 43.42 33.13 10.45
C LEU A 203 44.39 33.49 11.57
N ASP A 204 45.48 32.73 11.74
CA ASP A 204 46.53 33.07 12.71
C ASP A 204 47.19 34.43 12.39
N VAL A 205 47.40 34.74 11.11
CA VAL A 205 47.95 36.04 10.67
C VAL A 205 46.96 37.19 10.91
N ILE A 206 45.68 37.00 10.63
CA ILE A 206 44.62 38.01 10.87
C ILE A 206 44.43 38.24 12.38
N LEU A 207 44.54 37.20 13.19
CA LEU A 207 44.50 37.30 14.66
C LEU A 207 45.76 38.00 15.23
N ALA A 208 46.91 37.85 14.59
CA ALA A 208 48.11 38.62 14.93
C ALA A 208 48.01 40.09 14.49
N GLU A 209 47.37 40.36 13.35
CA GLU A 209 47.22 41.70 12.79
C GLU A 209 46.14 42.54 13.51
N THR A 210 45.14 41.89 14.10
CA THR A 210 44.15 42.54 14.98
C THR A 210 44.77 43.13 16.25
N HIS A 211 45.87 42.55 16.77
CA HIS A 211 46.66 43.17 17.84
C HIS A 211 47.32 44.49 17.41
N GLY A 212 47.67 44.64 16.13
CA GLY A 212 48.22 45.88 15.56
C GLY A 212 47.16 46.94 15.26
N LEU A 213 45.92 46.54 14.98
CA LEU A 213 44.81 47.47 14.76
C LEU A 213 44.39 48.20 16.04
N VAL A 214 44.41 47.51 17.18
CA VAL A 214 44.08 48.11 18.49
C VAL A 214 45.09 49.21 18.87
N GLN A 215 46.37 49.02 18.58
CA GLN A 215 47.40 50.05 18.84
C GLN A 215 47.25 51.28 17.93
N LYS A 216 46.82 51.11 16.67
CA LYS A 216 46.61 52.24 15.75
C LYS A 216 45.35 53.04 16.08
N MET A 217 44.33 52.41 16.67
CA MET A 217 43.13 53.11 17.15
C MET A 217 43.42 54.06 18.32
N ASP A 218 44.33 53.71 19.23
CA ASP A 218 44.75 54.61 20.33
C ASP A 218 45.37 55.92 19.82
N THR A 219 46.18 55.84 18.76
CA THR A 219 46.79 57.02 18.12
C THR A 219 45.84 57.85 17.27
N LEU A 220 44.78 57.26 16.70
CA LEU A 220 43.75 58.03 16.00
C LEU A 220 42.81 58.72 16.99
N ALA A 221 42.44 58.08 18.09
CA ALA A 221 41.57 58.66 19.11
C ALA A 221 42.19 59.91 19.77
N THR A 222 43.51 59.91 19.99
CA THR A 222 44.23 61.07 20.54
C THR A 222 44.36 62.26 19.58
N ASN A 223 44.48 62.01 18.27
CA ASN A 223 44.59 63.08 17.27
C ASN A 223 43.25 63.67 16.85
N VAL A 224 42.16 62.90 16.89
CA VAL A 224 40.83 63.42 16.61
C VAL A 224 40.35 64.35 17.73
N ASN A 225 40.69 64.07 19.00
CA ASN A 225 40.28 64.89 20.14
C ASN A 225 40.91 66.31 20.18
N SER A 226 41.96 66.58 19.39
CA SER A 226 42.66 67.87 19.38
C SER A 226 42.28 68.79 18.20
N GLN A 227 41.40 68.37 17.29
CA GLN A 227 40.98 69.15 16.11
C GLN A 227 39.47 69.45 16.04
N VAL A 228 38.67 69.04 17.04
CA VAL A 228 37.20 69.28 17.02
C VAL A 228 36.83 70.73 17.40
N ASP A 229 37.64 71.41 18.20
CA ASP A 229 37.34 72.76 18.70
C ASP A 229 37.24 73.85 17.62
N PRO A 230 38.10 73.94 16.58
CA PRO A 230 37.98 74.98 15.55
C PRO A 230 36.87 74.73 14.52
N LEU A 231 36.42 73.49 14.30
CA LEU A 231 35.41 73.15 13.29
C LEU A 231 34.00 73.64 13.64
N SER A 232 33.69 73.79 14.94
CA SER A 232 32.42 74.37 15.40
C SER A 232 32.29 75.86 15.05
N THR A 233 33.42 76.59 15.09
CA THR A 233 33.46 78.04 14.86
C THR A 233 33.32 78.38 13.37
N ASP A 234 33.98 77.61 12.50
CA ASP A 234 33.92 77.83 11.05
C ASP A 234 32.56 77.44 10.44
N ALA A 235 31.88 76.44 11.01
CA ALA A 235 30.53 76.06 10.59
C ALA A 235 29.49 77.15 10.88
N GLN A 236 29.61 77.85 12.02
CA GLN A 236 28.74 78.98 12.34
C GLN A 236 29.01 80.18 11.41
N ALA A 237 30.27 80.47 11.09
CA ALA A 237 30.62 81.55 10.17
C ALA A 237 30.08 81.32 8.75
N ALA A 238 30.10 80.08 8.26
CA ALA A 238 29.56 79.70 6.96
C ALA A 238 28.03 79.87 6.88
N LEU A 239 27.30 79.55 7.96
CA LEU A 239 25.85 79.71 8.02
C LEU A 239 25.43 81.19 8.00
N VAL A 240 26.16 82.05 8.71
CA VAL A 240 25.89 83.50 8.73
C VAL A 240 26.12 84.13 7.35
N SER A 241 27.19 83.73 6.65
CA SER A 241 27.51 84.26 5.32
C SER A 241 26.54 83.76 4.24
N ALA A 242 26.06 82.51 4.33
CA ALA A 242 25.00 82.00 3.46
C ALA A 242 23.68 82.77 3.63
N GLN A 243 23.32 83.13 4.87
CA GLN A 243 22.10 83.86 5.17
C GLN A 243 22.15 85.31 4.67
N ALA A 244 23.32 85.96 4.76
CA ALA A 244 23.55 87.29 4.21
C ALA A 244 23.47 87.32 2.67
N ALA A 245 23.97 86.27 1.99
CA ALA A 245 23.87 86.14 0.54
C ALA A 245 22.41 85.98 0.07
N LEU A 246 21.61 85.18 0.77
CA LEU A 246 20.20 84.97 0.47
C LEU A 246 19.33 86.24 0.66
N ALA A 247 19.71 87.12 1.59
CA ALA A 247 19.01 88.39 1.81
C ALA A 247 19.22 89.43 0.68
N GLN A 248 20.28 89.31 -0.12
CA GLN A 248 20.59 90.24 -1.22
C GLN A 248 19.95 89.84 -2.56
N VAL A 249 19.44 88.62 -2.68
CA VAL A 249 18.82 88.07 -3.90
C VAL A 249 17.62 88.89 -4.41
N PRO A 250 16.74 89.48 -3.57
CA PRO A 250 15.58 90.24 -4.07
C PRO A 250 15.94 91.57 -4.76
N ALA A 251 17.10 92.16 -4.45
CA ALA A 251 17.52 93.44 -5.03
C ALA A 251 18.03 93.30 -6.48
N LEU A 252 18.60 92.15 -6.84
CA LEU A 252 19.12 91.87 -8.18
C LEU A 252 18.01 91.49 -9.19
N VAL A 253 16.83 91.09 -8.71
CA VAL A 253 15.70 90.68 -9.58
C VAL A 253 14.89 91.88 -10.08
N GLN A 254 14.95 93.05 -9.42
CA GLN A 254 14.26 94.26 -9.90
C GLN A 254 15.06 95.05 -10.95
N ASP A 255 16.39 94.95 -10.97
CA ASP A 255 17.24 95.73 -11.88
C ASP A 255 17.33 95.12 -13.30
N VAL A 256 17.03 93.83 -13.45
CA VAL A 256 17.03 93.13 -14.76
C VAL A 256 15.72 93.34 -15.54
N ARG A 257 14.64 93.85 -14.92
CA ARG A 257 13.34 94.07 -15.60
C ARG A 257 13.20 95.44 -16.27
N ARG A 258 14.28 96.25 -16.29
CA ARG A 258 14.32 97.60 -16.89
C ARG A 258 15.29 97.74 -18.08
N VAL A 259 15.68 96.64 -18.70
CA VAL A 259 16.42 96.61 -19.98
C VAL A 259 15.61 95.87 -21.03
#